data_AF-A0ABD4VY38-F1
#
_entry.id   AF-A0ABD4VY38-F1
#
_cell.length_a   1.000
_cell.length_b   1.000
_cell.length_c   1.000
_cell.angle_alpha   90.00
_cell.angle_beta   90.00
_cell.angle_gamma   90.00
#
_symmetry.space_group_name_H-M   'P 1'
#
loop_
_entity.id
_entity.type
_entity.pdbx_description
1 polymer ?
#
loop_
_entity_poly.entity_id
_entity_poly.type
_entity_poly.pdbx_seq_one_letter_code
_entity_poly.pdbx_strand_id
1 'polypeptide(L)' 'MLSLQSEIDSLCALSHELLHLGLDGEPIYSDRFRQLNTDVYHRCEHLFGSHGR' A
#
# COMPACT_ATOMS: atom_id res chain seq x y z
N MET A 1 3.53 18.36 4.91
CA MET A 1 3.39 17.61 3.64
C MET A 1 4.59 16.69 3.51
N LEU A 2 4.36 15.41 3.24
CA LEU A 2 5.42 14.53 2.75
C LEU A 2 5.80 14.97 1.33
N SER A 3 7.01 14.64 0.87
CA SER A 3 7.37 14.84 -0.54
C SER A 3 6.66 13.81 -1.42
N LEU A 4 6.40 14.15 -2.69
CA LEU A 4 5.85 13.20 -3.68
C LEU A 4 6.63 11.88 -3.71
N GLN A 5 7.96 11.95 -3.68
CA GLN A 5 8.80 10.76 -3.63
C GLN A 5 8.52 9.90 -2.39
N SER A 6 8.40 10.52 -1.21
CA SER A 6 8.07 9.80 0.02
C SER A 6 6.69 9.14 -0.04
N GLU A 7 5.73 9.76 -0.72
CA GLU A 7 4.40 9.17 -0.90
C GLU A 7 4.41 7.98 -1.85
N ILE A 8 5.19 8.07 -2.94
CA ILE A 8 5.41 6.97 -3.89
C ILE A 8 6.13 5.81 -3.20
N ASP A 9 7.20 6.09 -2.46
CA ASP A 9 7.97 5.07 -1.74
C ASP A 9 7.09 4.33 -0.72
N SER A 10 6.24 5.07 -0.01
CA SER A 10 5.28 4.48 0.93
C SER A 10 4.24 3.61 0.23
N LEU A 11 3.76 3.99 -0.95
CA LEU A 11 2.84 3.16 -1.74
C LEU A 11 3.53 1.88 -2.22
N CYS A 12 4.76 1.99 -2.71
CA CYS A 12 5.57 0.86 -3.13
C CYS A 12 5.79 -0.12 -1.97
N ALA A 13 6.12 0.37 -0.77
CA ALA A 13 6.33 -0.46 0.40
C ALA A 13 5.07 -1.23 0.81
N LEU A 14 3.92 -0.56 0.91
CA LEU A 14 2.65 -1.21 1.25
C LEU A 14 2.21 -2.22 0.19
N SER A 15 2.41 -1.89 -1.09
CA SER A 15 2.10 -2.80 -2.20
C SER A 15 3.02 -4.02 -2.18
N HIS A 16 4.30 -3.82 -1.88
CA HIS A 16 5.24 -4.92 -1.72
C HIS A 16 4.83 -5.85 -0.58
N GLU A 17 4.49 -5.30 0.59
CA GLU A 17 4.01 -6.09 1.73
C GLU A 17 2.74 -6.88 1.37
N LEU A 18 1.76 -6.22 0.74
CA LEU A 18 0.53 -6.87 0.32
C LEU A 18 0.77 -8.03 -0.66
N LEU A 19 1.65 -7.83 -1.64
CA LEU A 19 1.97 -8.83 -2.67
C LEU A 19 2.78 -10.01 -2.12
N HIS A 20 3.52 -9.82 -1.03
CA HIS A 20 4.36 -10.84 -0.42
C HIS A 20 3.73 -11.49 0.82
N LEU A 21 2.50 -11.12 1.16
CA LEU A 21 1.80 -11.65 2.32
C LEU A 21 1.65 -13.18 2.22
N GLY A 22 2.19 -13.90 3.20
CA GLY A 22 2.15 -15.36 3.26
C GLY A 22 3.19 -16.08 2.39
N LEU A 23 4.09 -15.36 1.70
CA LEU A 23 5.20 -16.00 0.96
C LEU A 23 6.28 -16.58 1.89
N ASP A 24 6.35 -16.13 3.13
CA ASP A 24 7.19 -16.65 4.20
C ASP A 24 6.64 -17.94 4.83
N GLY A 25 5.45 -18.39 4.42
CA GLY A 25 4.77 -19.56 4.95
C GLY A 25 3.87 -19.27 6.15
N GLU A 26 3.77 -18.01 6.59
CA GLU A 26 2.81 -17.61 7.61
C GLU A 26 1.37 -17.61 7.06
N PRO A 27 0.36 -17.92 7.89
CA PRO A 27 -1.03 -17.82 7.48
C PRO A 27 -1.40 -16.40 7.02
N ILE A 28 -2.17 -16.31 5.94
CA ILE A 28 -2.75 -15.04 5.52
C ILE A 28 -3.94 -14.72 6.44
N TYR A 29 -3.71 -13.81 7.39
CA TYR A 29 -4.76 -13.27 8.24
C TYR A 29 -5.64 -12.29 7.45
N SER A 30 -6.94 -12.54 7.42
CA SER A 30 -7.89 -11.82 6.55
C SER A 30 -8.08 -10.35 6.94
N ASP A 31 -7.96 -10.03 8.23
CA ASP A 31 -7.91 -8.68 8.78
C ASP A 31 -6.66 -7.92 8.30
N ARG A 32 -5.47 -8.55 8.36
CA ARG A 32 -4.23 -7.95 7.86
C ARG A 32 -4.28 -7.74 6.34
N PHE A 33 -4.76 -8.73 5.60
CA PHE A 33 -4.93 -8.61 4.15
C PHE A 33 -5.89 -7.47 3.79
N ARG A 34 -7.03 -7.38 4.48
CA ARG A 34 -8.01 -6.30 4.28
C ARG A 34 -7.41 -4.93 4.59
N GLN A 35 -6.66 -4.81 5.69
CA GLN A 35 -6.00 -3.57 6.07
C GLN A 35 -5.05 -3.10 4.97
N LEU A 36 -4.12 -3.97 4.55
CA LEU A 36 -3.13 -3.64 3.51
C LEU A 36 -3.80 -3.25 2.18
N ASN A 37 -4.86 -3.95 1.76
CA ASN A 37 -5.62 -3.57 0.56
C ASN A 37 -6.24 -2.17 0.70
N THR A 38 -6.83 -1.86 1.86
CA THR A 38 -7.47 -0.58 2.12
C THR A 38 -6.43 0.56 2.11
N ASP A 39 -5.28 0.34 2.74
CA ASP A 39 -4.20 1.32 2.82
C ASP A 39 -3.57 1.60 1.45
N VAL A 40 -3.31 0.55 0.65
CA VAL A 40 -2.83 0.68 -0.73
C VAL A 40 -3.83 1.47 -1.58
N TYR A 41 -5.12 1.11 -1.51
CA TYR A 41 -6.17 1.79 -2.28
C TYR A 41 -6.24 3.28 -1.95
N HIS A 42 -6.33 3.64 -0.67
CA HIS A 42 -6.41 5.04 -0.25
C HIS A 42 -5.18 5.85 -0.64
N ARG A 43 -3.99 5.24 -0.56
CA ARG A 43 -2.75 5.93 -0.94
C ARG A 43 -2.66 6.13 -2.46
N CYS A 44 -3.12 5.17 -3.26
CA CYS A 44 -3.29 5.34 -4.71
C CYS A 44 -4.23 6.50 -5.04
N GLU A 45 -5.43 6.53 -4.44
CA GLU A 45 -6.41 7.59 -4.65
C GLU A 45 -5.85 8.97 -4.25
N HIS A 46 -5.14 9.05 -3.13
CA HIS A 46 -4.49 10.28 -2.69
C HIS A 46 -3.45 10.77 -3.70
N LEU A 47 -2.53 9.90 -4.14
CA LEU A 47 -1.50 10.24 -5.12
C LEU A 47 -2.08 10.65 -6.47
N PHE A 48 -3.08 9.91 -6.95
CA PHE A 48 -3.77 10.23 -8.19
C PHE A 48 -4.51 11.56 -8.11
N GLY A 49 -5.22 11.82 -7.00
CA GLY A 49 -5.94 13.07 -6.79
C GLY A 49 -5.03 14.29 -6.66
N SER A 50 -3.82 14.11 -6.12
CA SER A 50 -2.86 15.19 -5.88
C SER A 50 -1.89 15.45 -7.04
N HIS A 51 -1.54 14.43 -7.84
CA HIS A 51 -0.48 14.52 -8.85
C HIS A 51 -0.85 13.90 -10.21
N GLY A 52 -2.03 13.30 -10.36
CA GLY A 52 -2.45 12.55 -11.57
C GLY A 52 -3.35 13.32 -12.55
N ARG A 53 -3.45 14.65 -12.42
CA ARG A 53 -4.19 15.51 -13.36
C ARG A 53 -3.27 16.38 -14.20
#